data_AF-A0AAE0VLI5-F1
#
_entry.id   AF-A0AAE0VLI5-F1
#
_cell.length_a   1.000
_cell.length_b   1.000
_cell.length_c   1.000
_cell.angle_alpha   90.00
_cell.angle_beta   90.00
_cell.angle_gamma   90.00
#
_symmetry.space_group_name_H-M   'P 1'
#
loop_
_entity.id
_entity.type
_entity.pdbx_description
1 polymer ?
#
loop_
_entity_poly.entity_id
_entity_poly.type
_entity_poly.pdbx_seq_one_letter_code
_entity_poly.pdbx_strand_id
1 'polypeptide(L)'
;MRIRCKVKPTAPQLLLIVFLCQSEPCSCLSRPSNIILENNGYRNIVVAIHDSVTEDASLIDKIKHILTESSKVLYNATRKQAHFRDITILLPASWKTVSAASATTEALQLADVIVSDESTRDLHLPRARSYRGCGQQGIHVLLPKEFLNNPQEEPYYGKAGI
;
A
#
# COMPACT_ATOMS: atom_id res chain seq x y z
N MET A 1 15.94 1.69 -7.28
CA MET A 1 14.60 1.77 -6.67
C MET A 1 14.50 3.05 -5.85
N ARG A 2 13.37 3.76 -5.91
CA ARG A 2 13.13 5.01 -5.19
C ARG A 2 11.87 4.86 -4.34
N ILE A 3 12.01 5.07 -3.03
CA ILE A 3 10.89 5.11 -2.08
C ILE A 3 10.81 6.53 -1.52
N ARG A 4 9.63 7.15 -1.58
CA ARG A 4 9.39 8.48 -1.00
C ARG A 4 8.26 8.41 0.02
N CYS A 5 8.38 9.13 1.11
CA CYS A 5 7.26 9.36 2.02
C CYS A 5 6.48 10.60 1.58
N LYS A 6 5.16 10.56 1.76
CA LYS A 6 4.28 11.72 1.69
C LYS A 6 3.27 11.69 2.82
N VAL A 7 2.87 12.86 3.33
CA VAL A 7 1.85 12.96 4.38
C VAL A 7 0.47 13.12 3.73
N LYS A 8 -0.54 12.39 4.24
CA LYS A 8 -1.94 12.63 3.83
C LYS A 8 -2.30 14.10 4.04
N PRO A 9 -2.88 14.80 3.06
CA PRO A 9 -3.40 16.14 3.31
C PRO A 9 -4.50 16.05 4.38
N THR A 10 -4.41 16.91 5.39
CA THR A 10 -5.53 17.17 6.30
C THR A 10 -6.61 17.89 5.49
N ALA A 11 -7.62 17.16 5.02
CA ALA A 11 -8.72 17.77 4.30
C ALA A 11 -9.41 18.81 5.20
N PRO A 12 -9.64 20.05 4.75
CA PRO A 12 -10.75 20.82 5.28
C PRO A 12 -12.03 20.15 4.76
N GLN A 13 -12.97 19.84 5.66
CA GLN A 13 -14.31 19.41 5.26
C GLN A 13 -14.96 20.55 4.46
N LEU A 14 -15.16 20.37 3.14
CA LEU A 14 -16.37 20.74 2.39
C LEU A 14 -16.08 20.70 0.89
N LEU A 15 -16.69 19.75 0.18
CA LEU A 15 -17.08 19.97 -1.21
C LEU A 15 -18.31 19.12 -1.53
N LEU A 16 -19.47 19.78 -1.42
CA LEU A 16 -20.78 19.27 -1.79
C LEU A 16 -20.86 19.32 -3.32
N ILE A 17 -20.41 18.26 -4.00
CA ILE A 17 -20.60 18.12 -5.44
C ILE A 17 -21.93 17.42 -5.66
N VAL A 18 -22.94 18.18 -6.06
CA VAL A 18 -24.20 17.66 -6.60
C VAL A 18 -23.90 17.09 -7.99
N PHE A 19 -23.77 15.78 -8.10
CA PHE A 19 -23.62 15.08 -9.37
C PHE A 19 -25.02 14.72 -9.90
N LEU A 20 -25.49 15.44 -10.91
CA LEU A 20 -26.66 15.03 -11.69
C LEU A 20 -26.27 13.78 -12.48
N CYS A 21 -26.62 12.62 -11.93
CA CYS A 21 -26.31 11.32 -12.49
C CYS A 21 -27.22 11.07 -13.69
N GLN A 22 -26.70 11.28 -14.91
CA GLN A 22 -27.32 10.71 -16.11
C GLN A 22 -26.88 9.26 -16.25
N SER A 23 -27.86 8.40 -16.46
CA SER A 23 -27.79 6.95 -16.36
C SER A 23 -27.05 6.32 -17.54
N GLU A 24 -25.79 5.97 -17.32
CA GLU A 24 -25.18 4.81 -17.98
C GLU A 24 -24.93 3.74 -16.91
N PRO A 25 -25.07 2.44 -17.24
CA PRO A 25 -24.89 1.36 -16.28
C PRO A 25 -23.51 1.47 -15.64
N CYS A 26 -23.52 1.99 -14.41
CA CYS A 26 -22.32 2.24 -13.63
C CYS A 26 -21.63 0.89 -13.42
N SER A 27 -20.42 0.72 -13.96
CA SER A 27 -19.50 -0.31 -13.48
C SER A 27 -19.05 0.09 -12.08
N CYS A 28 -19.99 0.07 -11.13
CA CYS A 28 -19.95 0.81 -9.87
C CYS A 28 -19.03 0.23 -8.80
N LEU A 29 -18.23 -0.79 -9.11
CA LEU A 29 -17.31 -1.37 -8.15
C LEU A 29 -16.04 -1.83 -8.86
N SER A 30 -15.23 -0.90 -9.34
CA SER A 30 -13.84 -1.18 -9.74
C SER A 30 -12.93 -0.07 -9.22
N ARG A 31 -11.91 -0.42 -8.44
CA ARG A 31 -10.82 0.51 -8.10
C ARG A 31 -9.82 0.52 -9.25
N PRO A 32 -9.61 1.62 -9.98
CA PRO A 32 -8.54 1.69 -10.95
C PRO A 32 -7.18 1.56 -10.26
N SER A 33 -6.29 0.75 -10.83
CA SER A 33 -4.88 0.70 -10.40
C SER A 33 -4.10 1.78 -11.14
N ASN A 34 -3.27 2.53 -10.40
CA ASN A 34 -2.34 3.49 -10.98
C ASN A 34 -0.95 2.86 -11.26
N ILE A 35 -0.76 1.58 -10.90
CA ILE A 35 0.49 0.87 -11.12
C ILE A 35 0.70 0.68 -12.62
N ILE A 36 1.88 1.08 -13.09
CA ILE A 36 2.32 0.85 -14.46
C ILE A 36 3.63 0.07 -14.44
N LEU A 37 3.80 -0.82 -15.42
CA LEU A 37 5.08 -1.48 -15.69
C LEU A 37 5.75 -0.76 -16.85
N GLU A 38 6.84 -0.07 -16.59
CA GLU A 38 7.57 0.71 -17.59
C GLU A 38 9.06 0.43 -17.48
N ASN A 39 9.69 0.06 -18.60
CA ASN A 39 11.11 -0.29 -18.64
C ASN A 39 11.49 -1.29 -17.54
N ASN A 40 10.73 -2.41 -17.46
CA ASN A 40 10.91 -3.48 -16.47
C ASN A 40 10.70 -3.09 -15.00
N GLY A 41 10.22 -1.87 -14.72
CA GLY A 41 10.03 -1.36 -13.37
C GLY A 41 8.58 -1.04 -13.08
N TYR A 42 8.02 -1.61 -12.02
CA TYR A 42 6.72 -1.19 -11.50
C TYR A 42 6.83 0.19 -10.85
N ARG A 43 5.96 1.10 -11.27
CA ARG A 43 5.90 2.50 -10.80
C ARG A 43 4.54 2.79 -10.19
N ASN A 44 4.45 3.91 -9.48
CA ASN A 44 3.23 4.43 -8.86
C ASN A 44 2.59 3.48 -7.82
N ILE A 45 3.40 2.61 -7.20
CA ILE A 45 2.92 1.75 -6.11
C ILE A 45 2.70 2.63 -4.88
N VAL A 46 1.51 2.56 -4.29
CA VAL A 46 1.17 3.31 -3.07
C VAL A 46 1.02 2.35 -1.89
N VAL A 47 1.84 2.55 -0.87
CA VAL A 47 1.77 1.87 0.41
C VAL A 47 1.28 2.86 1.45
N ALA A 48 0.05 2.73 1.94
CA ALA A 48 -0.52 3.65 2.92
C ALA A 48 -0.46 3.06 4.32
N ILE A 49 -0.04 3.86 5.29
CA ILE A 49 -0.18 3.53 6.71
C ILE A 49 -1.55 4.07 7.17
N HIS A 50 -2.35 3.20 7.77
CA HIS A 50 -3.66 3.52 8.28
C HIS A 50 -3.57 4.39 9.53
N ASP A 51 -4.56 5.25 9.77
CA ASP A 51 -4.55 6.20 10.88
C ASP A 51 -4.69 5.51 12.26
N SER A 52 -5.06 4.23 12.27
CA SER A 52 -5.06 3.40 13.49
C SER A 52 -3.67 3.02 13.97
N VAL A 53 -2.62 3.20 13.16
CA VAL A 53 -1.25 2.83 13.53
C VAL A 53 -0.60 3.98 14.30
N THR A 54 -0.19 3.70 15.54
CA THR A 54 0.59 4.62 16.37
C THR A 54 1.90 5.00 15.69
N GLU A 55 2.33 6.25 15.85
CA GLU A 55 3.55 6.77 15.23
C GLU A 55 4.79 5.96 15.64
N ASP A 56 5.44 5.36 14.66
CA ASP A 56 6.67 4.58 14.80
C ASP A 56 7.56 4.82 13.58
N ALA A 57 8.61 5.63 13.74
CA ALA A 57 9.56 5.90 12.66
C ALA A 57 10.28 4.64 12.18
N SER A 58 10.49 3.64 13.05
CA SER A 58 11.16 2.38 12.69
C SER A 58 10.31 1.54 11.72
N LEU A 59 8.98 1.71 11.75
CA LEU A 59 8.06 1.03 10.84
C LEU A 59 8.33 1.43 9.38
N ILE A 60 8.64 2.71 9.13
CA ILE A 60 8.95 3.20 7.77
C ILE A 60 10.17 2.49 7.23
N ASP A 61 11.22 2.34 8.04
CA ASP A 61 12.46 1.72 7.60
C ASP A 61 12.31 0.22 7.40
N LYS A 62 11.47 -0.45 8.21
CA LYS A 62 11.09 -1.86 7.99
C LYS A 62 10.32 -2.04 6.68
N ILE A 63 9.34 -1.18 6.40
CA ILE A 63 8.60 -1.20 5.12
C ILE A 63 9.57 -0.99 3.95
N LYS A 64 10.47 -0.01 4.03
CA LYS A 64 11.50 0.20 3.00
C LYS A 64 12.38 -1.02 2.79
N HIS A 65 12.82 -1.66 3.88
CA HIS A 65 13.65 -2.86 3.84
C HIS A 65 12.93 -3.99 3.11
N ILE A 66 11.71 -4.33 3.55
CA ILE A 66 10.92 -5.42 2.97
C ILE A 66 10.64 -5.17 1.49
N LEU A 67 10.20 -3.96 1.11
CA LEU A 67 9.96 -3.64 -0.29
C LEU A 67 11.24 -3.73 -1.14
N THR A 68 12.39 -3.38 -0.56
CA THR A 68 13.68 -3.48 -1.26
C THR A 68 14.09 -4.93 -1.48
N GLU A 69 13.97 -5.78 -0.45
CA GLU A 69 14.26 -7.21 -0.58
C GLU A 69 13.27 -7.91 -1.53
N SER A 70 11.97 -7.62 -1.42
CA SER A 70 10.95 -8.16 -2.33
C SER A 70 11.20 -7.74 -3.78
N SER A 71 11.71 -6.52 -4.01
CA SER A 71 12.09 -6.07 -5.35
C SER A 71 13.22 -6.93 -5.95
N LYS A 72 14.22 -7.32 -5.13
CA LYS A 72 15.31 -8.21 -5.57
C LYS A 72 14.79 -9.61 -5.87
N VAL A 73 13.91 -10.15 -5.02
CA VAL A 73 13.30 -11.46 -5.23
C VAL A 73 12.48 -11.48 -6.51
N LEU A 74 11.60 -10.49 -6.70
CA LEU A 74 10.81 -10.33 -7.92
C LEU A 74 11.70 -10.24 -9.17
N TYR A 75 12.80 -9.48 -9.10
CA TYR A 75 13.76 -9.36 -10.19
C TYR A 75 14.39 -10.71 -10.54
N ASN A 76 14.83 -11.48 -9.56
CA ASN A 76 15.43 -12.78 -9.81
C ASN A 76 14.39 -13.80 -10.30
N ALA A 77 13.22 -13.85 -9.66
CA ALA A 77 12.13 -14.77 -10.00
C ALA A 77 11.60 -14.54 -11.43
N THR A 78 11.62 -13.30 -11.90
CA THR A 78 11.18 -12.93 -13.26
C THR A 78 12.29 -12.99 -14.30
N ARG A 79 13.43 -13.65 -14.00
CA ARG A 79 14.61 -13.70 -14.89
C ARG A 79 15.06 -12.30 -15.32
N LYS A 80 15.12 -11.38 -14.35
CA LYS A 80 15.60 -10.00 -14.49
C LYS A 80 14.67 -9.09 -15.32
N GLN A 81 13.38 -9.41 -15.38
CA GLN A 81 12.40 -8.68 -16.22
C GLN A 81 11.50 -7.72 -15.45
N ALA A 82 11.30 -7.88 -14.15
CA ALA A 82 10.44 -7.00 -13.37
C ALA A 82 11.04 -6.69 -11.99
N HIS A 83 10.94 -5.44 -11.55
CA HIS A 83 11.35 -5.01 -10.21
C HIS A 83 10.49 -3.84 -9.75
N PHE A 84 10.52 -3.51 -8.46
CA PHE A 84 9.91 -2.27 -7.98
C PHE A 84 10.84 -1.08 -8.26
N ARG A 85 10.28 -0.06 -8.91
CA ARG A 85 11.02 1.13 -9.33
C ARG A 85 10.67 2.37 -8.51
N ASP A 86 9.40 2.73 -8.46
CA ASP A 86 8.90 3.91 -7.75
C ASP A 86 7.77 3.52 -6.79
N ILE A 87 7.99 3.74 -5.49
CA ILE A 87 7.00 3.51 -4.43
C ILE A 87 6.80 4.77 -3.60
N THR A 88 5.56 5.06 -3.23
CA THR A 88 5.21 6.12 -2.29
C THR A 88 4.61 5.53 -1.03
N ILE A 89 5.22 5.84 0.12
CA ILE A 89 4.68 5.55 1.44
C ILE A 89 3.84 6.73 1.89
N LEU A 90 2.53 6.52 2.00
CA LEU A 90 1.58 7.53 2.45
C LEU A 90 1.40 7.44 3.97
N LEU A 91 1.87 8.48 4.68
CA LEU A 91 1.86 8.57 6.14
C LEU A 91 0.55 9.16 6.67
N PRO A 92 0.07 8.76 7.86
CA PRO A 92 -1.05 9.41 8.53
C PRO A 92 -0.75 10.88 8.76
N ALA A 93 -1.77 11.73 8.68
CA ALA A 93 -1.62 13.15 8.98
C ALA A 93 -1.32 13.42 10.46
N SER A 94 -1.58 12.44 11.33
CA SER A 94 -1.29 12.50 12.76
C SER A 94 0.19 12.36 13.11
N TRP A 95 1.02 11.81 12.19
CA TRP A 95 2.45 11.60 12.43
C TRP A 95 3.22 12.91 12.26
N LYS A 96 3.90 13.37 13.32
CA LYS A 96 4.56 14.70 13.36
C LYS A 96 6.08 14.64 13.32
N THR A 97 6.67 13.51 13.69
CA THR A 97 8.12 13.35 13.79
C THR A 97 8.77 13.17 12.41
N VAL A 98 7.99 12.86 11.37
CA VAL A 98 8.48 12.61 10.01
C VAL A 98 8.18 13.78 9.08
N SER A 99 9.22 14.50 8.66
CA SER A 99 9.10 15.54 7.64
C SER A 99 8.97 14.91 6.25
N ALA A 100 7.82 15.09 5.60
CA ALA A 100 7.56 14.61 4.24
C ALA A 100 6.65 15.58 3.47
N ALA A 101 6.74 15.56 2.14
CA ALA A 101 5.90 16.39 1.28
C ALA A 101 4.42 15.99 1.38
N SER A 102 3.51 16.92 1.14
CA SER A 102 2.07 16.62 1.10
C SER A 102 1.73 15.71 -0.08
N ALA A 103 0.86 14.73 0.13
CA ALA A 103 0.33 13.90 -0.94
C ALA A 103 -0.55 14.71 -1.89
N THR A 104 -0.47 14.38 -3.18
CA THR A 104 -1.19 15.12 -4.23
C THR A 104 -2.22 14.24 -4.90
N THR A 105 -1.79 13.06 -5.35
CA THR A 105 -2.63 12.08 -6.04
C THR A 105 -2.82 10.81 -5.20
N GLU A 106 -1.95 10.60 -4.21
CA GLU A 106 -1.99 9.44 -3.34
C GLU A 106 -3.02 9.61 -2.23
N ALA A 107 -3.93 8.63 -2.11
CA ALA A 107 -4.97 8.60 -1.09
C ALA A 107 -5.09 7.19 -0.49
N LEU A 108 -5.58 7.08 0.74
CA LEU A 108 -5.72 5.80 1.45
C LEU A 108 -6.60 4.81 0.68
N GLN A 109 -7.71 5.28 0.10
CA GLN A 109 -8.66 4.47 -0.68
C GLN A 109 -8.06 3.98 -2.00
N LEU A 110 -7.01 4.63 -2.49
CA LEU A 110 -6.30 4.30 -3.72
C LEU A 110 -5.01 3.51 -3.48
N ALA A 111 -4.69 3.19 -2.22
CA ALA A 111 -3.48 2.47 -1.87
C ALA A 111 -3.53 1.00 -2.35
N ASP A 112 -2.38 0.49 -2.79
CA ASP A 112 -2.23 -0.90 -3.23
C ASP A 112 -1.91 -1.82 -2.07
N VAL A 113 -1.22 -1.28 -1.05
CA VAL A 113 -0.97 -1.93 0.23
C VAL A 113 -1.39 -0.99 1.35
N ILE A 114 -2.14 -1.50 2.31
CA ILE A 114 -2.55 -0.76 3.52
C ILE A 114 -1.92 -1.44 4.72
N VAL A 115 -1.02 -0.73 5.40
CA VAL A 115 -0.45 -1.15 6.68
C VAL A 115 -1.37 -0.71 7.80
N SER A 116 -1.87 -1.63 8.62
CA SER A 116 -2.88 -1.34 9.64
C SER A 116 -2.62 -2.07 10.95
N ASP A 117 -3.31 -1.63 12.00
CA ASP A 117 -3.38 -2.30 13.31
C ASP A 117 -4.55 -3.30 13.37
N GLU A 118 -5.19 -3.61 12.23
CA GLU A 118 -6.38 -4.46 12.19
C GLU A 118 -6.04 -5.95 12.39
N SER A 119 -5.88 -6.29 13.66
CA SER A 119 -5.87 -7.64 14.21
C SER A 119 -7.29 -8.21 14.26
N THR A 120 -7.87 -8.58 13.11
CA THR A 120 -9.14 -9.34 13.13
C THR A 120 -8.85 -10.82 13.35
N ARG A 121 -9.27 -11.36 14.51
CA ARG A 121 -9.32 -12.80 14.82
C ARG A 121 -7.98 -13.54 14.66
N ASP A 122 -7.04 -13.25 15.55
CA ASP A 122 -5.83 -14.04 15.86
C ASP A 122 -4.84 -14.36 14.73
N LEU A 123 -5.14 -13.98 13.48
CA LEU A 123 -4.24 -14.10 12.33
C LEU A 123 -3.70 -12.71 11.99
N HIS A 124 -2.50 -12.41 12.50
CA HIS A 124 -1.70 -11.24 12.13
C HIS A 124 -1.07 -11.39 10.73
N LEU A 125 -1.87 -11.80 9.75
CA LEU A 125 -1.39 -12.20 8.44
C LEU A 125 -1.77 -11.23 7.31
N PRO A 126 -0.91 -11.07 6.29
CA PRO A 126 -1.24 -10.32 5.09
C PRO A 126 -2.43 -10.93 4.35
N ARG A 127 -3.34 -10.08 3.85
CA ARG A 127 -4.54 -10.52 3.12
C ARG A 127 -4.74 -9.71 1.85
N ALA A 128 -4.90 -10.37 0.72
CA ALA A 128 -5.39 -9.72 -0.49
C ALA A 128 -6.92 -9.52 -0.39
N ARG A 129 -7.38 -8.27 -0.36
CA ARG A 129 -8.81 -7.94 -0.39
C ARG A 129 -9.30 -7.92 -1.84
N SER A 130 -10.34 -8.70 -2.13
CA SER A 130 -11.05 -8.71 -3.42
C SER A 130 -12.54 -9.01 -3.18
N TYR A 131 -13.44 -8.31 -3.88
CA TYR A 131 -14.88 -8.62 -3.90
C TYR A 131 -15.36 -9.18 -5.25
N ARG A 132 -14.51 -9.18 -6.28
CA ARG A 132 -14.92 -9.50 -7.67
C ARG A 132 -14.65 -10.94 -8.09
N GLY A 133 -14.14 -11.78 -7.18
CA GLY A 133 -13.75 -13.16 -7.50
C GLY A 133 -12.45 -13.25 -8.30
N CYS A 134 -12.21 -14.43 -8.87
CA CYS A 134 -10.98 -14.74 -9.62
C CYS A 134 -10.90 -14.00 -10.96
N GLY A 135 -9.67 -13.73 -11.43
CA GLY A 135 -9.41 -13.05 -12.72
C GLY A 135 -9.72 -11.55 -12.73
N GLN A 136 -10.26 -11.02 -11.63
CA GLN A 136 -10.59 -9.60 -11.47
C GLN A 136 -9.54 -8.91 -10.60
N GLN A 137 -9.34 -7.61 -10.82
CA GLN A 137 -8.39 -6.82 -10.03
C GLN A 137 -8.78 -6.81 -8.54
N GLY A 138 -7.80 -7.09 -7.69
CA GLY A 138 -7.95 -6.92 -6.24
C GLY A 138 -8.07 -5.44 -5.83
N ILE A 139 -8.61 -5.23 -4.63
CA ILE A 139 -8.73 -3.88 -4.04
C ILE A 139 -7.36 -3.44 -3.54
N HIS A 140 -6.81 -4.12 -2.54
CA HIS A 140 -5.52 -3.83 -1.93
C HIS A 140 -5.03 -5.03 -1.14
N VAL A 141 -3.76 -5.04 -0.78
CA VAL A 141 -3.21 -5.93 0.23
C VAL A 141 -3.35 -5.25 1.58
N LEU A 142 -4.05 -5.89 2.52
CA LEU A 142 -4.06 -5.49 3.92
C LEU A 142 -2.89 -6.16 4.63
N LEU A 143 -2.00 -5.37 5.21
CA LEU A 143 -0.77 -5.80 5.84
C LEU A 143 -0.78 -5.40 7.32
N PRO A 144 -1.03 -6.33 8.25
CA PRO A 144 -0.94 -6.04 9.68
C PRO A 144 0.49 -5.60 10.06
N LYS A 145 0.63 -4.58 10.90
CA LYS A 145 1.96 -4.11 11.32
C LYS A 145 2.72 -5.12 12.17
N GLU A 146 2.00 -6.00 12.85
CA GLU A 146 2.58 -7.09 13.66
C GLU A 146 3.32 -8.06 12.76
N PHE A 147 2.81 -8.34 11.56
CA PHE A 147 3.46 -9.23 10.58
C PHE A 147 4.86 -8.74 10.21
N LEU A 148 5.04 -7.42 10.10
CA LEU A 148 6.33 -6.80 9.77
C LEU A 148 7.37 -6.93 10.89
N ASN A 149 6.92 -7.25 12.10
CA ASN A 149 7.71 -7.25 13.33
C ASN A 149 7.79 -8.63 14.00
N ASN A 150 7.12 -9.65 13.47
CA ASN A 150 6.97 -10.92 14.15
C ASN A 150 7.92 -12.00 13.58
N PRO A 151 9.06 -12.28 14.24
CA PRO A 151 9.96 -13.35 13.81
C PRO A 151 9.32 -14.75 13.93
N GLN A 152 8.21 -14.91 14.66
CA GLN A 152 7.49 -16.18 14.73
C GLN A 152 6.78 -16.54 13.43
N GLU A 153 6.59 -15.57 12.51
CA GLU A 153 5.98 -15.83 11.20
C GLU A 153 7.02 -16.37 10.19
N GLU A 154 8.31 -16.16 10.42
CA GLU A 154 9.39 -16.55 9.50
C GLU A 154 9.42 -18.05 9.16
N PRO A 155 9.18 -19.00 10.09
CA PRO A 155 9.10 -20.42 9.76
C PRO A 155 7.96 -20.79 8.80
N TYR A 156 6.90 -19.99 8.75
CA TYR A 156 5.70 -20.27 7.95
C TYR A 156 5.68 -19.50 6.63
N TYR A 157 6.15 -18.25 6.64
CA TYR A 157 6.07 -17.32 5.51
C TYR A 157 7.42 -16.97 4.91
N GLY A 158 8.52 -17.45 5.49
CA GLY A 158 9.86 -17.04 5.14
C GLY A 158 10.23 -15.70 5.75
N LYS A 159 11.49 -15.31 5.56
CA LYS A 159 12.04 -14.05 6.04
C LYS A 159 11.25 -12.88 5.46
N ALA A 160 11.14 -11.79 6.22
CA ALA A 160 10.48 -10.59 5.72
C ALA A 160 11.15 -10.09 4.43
N GLY A 161 10.36 -10.00 3.35
CA GLY A 161 10.83 -9.56 2.04
C GLY A 161 11.17 -10.69 1.04
N ILE A 162 11.05 -11.97 1.42
CA ILE A 162 11.19 -13.12 0.49
C ILE A 162 9.88 -13.84 0.21
#